data_AF-A0A6I2UEY5-F1
#
_entry.id   AF-A0A6I2UEY5-F1
#
_cell.length_a   1.000
_cell.length_b   1.000
_cell.length_c   1.000
_cell.angle_alpha   90.00
_cell.angle_beta   90.00
_cell.angle_gamma   90.00
#
_symmetry.space_group_name_H-M   'P 1'
#
loop_
_entity.id
_entity.type
_entity.pdbx_description
1 polymer ?
#
loop_
_entity_poly.entity_id
_entity_poly.type
_entity_poly.pdbx_seq_one_letter_code
_entity_poly.pdbx_strand_id
1 'polypeptide(L)'
;METLWWLVGKFFWLMAILMGLTSFYCLIRLKLLTFVKLAFFASLALGIGGCADEQAQLAAMTPEQRAEYELKQEQKKQEEKAAKEAKKAQEEADKKNAEEVEQAKQAEAQSIAEGKKAEAERLAEIEAQNKKIEAQRKQQERDNTISIGDSRAKVERLLGRPNDITSMESALGEEIHYYYYKNGINILGGMDIYYFSDDKLVLVQHE
;
A
#
# COMPACT_ATOMS: atom_id res chain seq x y z
N MET A 1 -9.75 9.48 -21.40
CA MET A 1 -10.80 9.12 -20.41
C MET A 1 -11.40 7.75 -20.67
N GLU A 2 -11.54 7.28 -21.92
CA GLU A 2 -12.17 5.99 -22.25
C GLU A 2 -11.39 4.74 -21.79
N THR A 3 -10.07 4.80 -21.75
CA THR A 3 -9.21 3.68 -21.33
C THR A 3 -9.30 3.36 -19.83
N LEU A 4 -9.57 4.37 -18.99
CA LEU A 4 -9.70 4.21 -17.54
C LEU A 4 -10.99 3.47 -17.19
N TRP A 5 -12.11 3.85 -17.82
CA TRP A 5 -13.41 3.20 -17.63
C TRP A 5 -13.41 1.74 -18.09
N TRP A 6 -12.68 1.42 -19.17
CA TRP A 6 -12.52 0.05 -19.65
C TRP A 6 -11.73 -0.83 -18.67
N LEU A 7 -10.67 -0.29 -18.06
CA LEU A 7 -9.88 -0.98 -17.03
C LEU A 7 -10.68 -1.22 -15.75
N VAL A 8 -11.46 -0.23 -15.32
CA VAL A 8 -12.35 -0.35 -14.15
C VAL A 8 -13.41 -1.44 -14.39
N GLY A 9 -14.02 -1.47 -15.58
CA GLY A 9 -15.00 -2.52 -15.94
C GLY A 9 -14.41 -3.93 -15.88
N LYS A 10 -13.18 -4.13 -16.36
CA LYS A 10 -12.50 -5.43 -16.28
C LYS A 10 -12.17 -5.84 -14.85
N PHE A 11 -11.78 -4.88 -14.01
CA PHE A 11 -11.50 -5.13 -12.60
C PHE A 11 -12.75 -5.61 -11.84
N PHE A 12 -13.91 -4.96 -12.07
CA PHE A 12 -15.17 -5.39 -11.48
C PHE A 12 -15.62 -6.77 -11.97
N TRP A 13 -15.42 -7.07 -13.26
CA TRP A 13 -15.72 -8.39 -13.81
C TRP A 13 -14.86 -9.50 -13.18
N LEU A 14 -13.58 -9.23 -12.96
CA LEU A 14 -12.65 -10.18 -12.34
C LEU A 14 -12.97 -10.42 -10.87
N MET A 15 -13.35 -9.36 -10.13
CA MET A 15 -13.82 -9.47 -8.75
C MET A 15 -15.13 -10.27 -8.63
N ALA A 16 -16.06 -10.08 -9.56
CA ALA A 16 -17.32 -10.84 -9.59
C ALA A 16 -17.08 -12.34 -9.81
N ILE A 17 -16.13 -12.70 -10.68
CA ILE A 17 -15.73 -14.11 -10.90
C ILE A 17 -15.08 -14.70 -9.65
N LEU A 18 -14.22 -13.95 -8.98
CA LEU A 18 -13.55 -14.40 -7.76
C LEU A 18 -14.55 -14.63 -6.61
N MET A 19 -15.52 -13.73 -6.44
CA MET A 19 -16.62 -13.90 -5.47
C MET A 19 -17.54 -15.07 -5.84
N GLY A 20 -17.79 -15.29 -7.13
CA GLY A 20 -18.55 -16.46 -7.61
C GLY A 20 -17.86 -17.78 -7.31
N LEU A 21 -16.55 -17.88 -7.57
CA LEU A 21 -15.75 -19.07 -7.32
C LEU A 21 -15.63 -19.39 -5.83
N THR A 22 -15.44 -18.37 -4.99
CA THR A 22 -15.38 -18.55 -3.52
C THR A 22 -16.72 -18.99 -2.94
N SER A 23 -17.83 -18.39 -3.41
CA SER A 23 -19.19 -18.81 -3.03
C SER A 23 -19.49 -20.26 -3.48
N PHE A 24 -19.10 -20.62 -4.70
CA PHE A 24 -19.26 -21.98 -5.23
C PHE A 24 -18.42 -23.00 -4.45
N TYR A 25 -17.20 -22.65 -4.07
CA TYR A 25 -16.34 -23.47 -3.22
C TYR A 25 -16.94 -23.68 -1.83
N CYS A 26 -17.50 -22.62 -1.21
CA CYS A 26 -18.21 -22.73 0.06
C CYS A 26 -19.44 -23.66 -0.05
N LEU A 27 -20.22 -23.56 -1.13
CA LEU A 27 -21.38 -24.42 -1.38
C LEU A 27 -20.99 -25.88 -1.61
N ILE A 28 -19.90 -26.15 -2.33
CA ILE A 28 -19.37 -27.51 -2.50
C ILE A 28 -18.93 -28.06 -1.14
N ARG A 29 -18.19 -27.29 -0.34
CA ARG A 29 -17.71 -27.72 0.97
C ARG A 29 -18.87 -28.00 1.93
N LEU A 30 -19.91 -27.15 1.90
CA LEU A 30 -21.12 -27.34 2.69
C LEU A 30 -21.88 -28.61 2.27
N LYS A 31 -22.05 -28.83 0.95
CA LYS A 31 -22.68 -30.04 0.42
C LYS A 31 -21.89 -31.30 0.76
N LEU A 32 -20.56 -31.27 0.63
CA LEU A 32 -19.68 -32.39 0.96
C LEU A 32 -19.78 -32.74 2.46
N LEU A 33 -19.75 -31.74 3.34
CA LEU A 33 -19.92 -31.93 4.79
C LEU A 33 -21.29 -32.51 5.15
N THR A 34 -22.35 -32.06 4.50
CA THR A 34 -23.68 -32.66 4.70
C THR A 34 -23.77 -34.08 4.18
N PHE A 35 -23.14 -34.38 3.02
CA PHE A 35 -23.17 -35.73 2.43
C PHE A 35 -22.37 -36.73 3.28
N VAL A 36 -21.21 -36.32 3.79
CA VAL A 36 -20.40 -37.15 4.70
C VAL A 36 -21.13 -37.40 6.01
N LYS A 37 -21.81 -36.40 6.58
CA LYS A 37 -22.65 -36.60 7.77
C LYS A 37 -23.84 -37.51 7.48
N LEU A 38 -24.53 -37.34 6.35
CA LEU A 38 -25.67 -38.17 5.98
C LEU A 38 -25.25 -39.63 5.74
N ALA A 39 -24.12 -39.86 5.07
CA ALA A 39 -23.55 -41.19 4.87
C ALA A 39 -23.13 -41.83 6.20
N PHE A 40 -22.55 -41.05 7.12
CA PHE A 40 -22.20 -41.52 8.46
C PHE A 40 -23.44 -41.90 9.29
N PHE A 41 -24.51 -41.10 9.26
CA PHE A 41 -25.77 -41.41 9.94
C PHE A 41 -26.55 -42.55 9.28
N ALA A 42 -26.49 -42.70 7.95
CA ALA A 42 -27.08 -43.84 7.25
C ALA A 42 -26.35 -45.15 7.56
N SER A 43 -25.01 -45.12 7.65
CA SER A 43 -24.22 -46.25 8.12
C SER A 43 -24.47 -46.57 9.59
N LEU A 44 -24.70 -45.56 10.44
CA LEU A 44 -25.08 -45.78 11.85
C LEU A 44 -26.49 -46.38 11.98
N ALA A 45 -27.45 -45.95 11.17
CA ALA A 45 -28.83 -46.43 11.20
C ALA A 45 -28.97 -47.88 10.68
N LEU A 46 -28.15 -48.29 9.71
CA LEU A 46 -28.07 -49.69 9.27
C LEU A 46 -27.28 -50.60 10.25
N GLY A 47 -26.56 -50.03 11.22
CA GLY A 47 -25.69 -50.76 12.15
C GLY A 47 -26.28 -51.10 13.51
N ILE A 48 -27.49 -50.65 13.86
CA ILE A 48 -28.06 -50.80 15.23
C ILE A 48 -29.18 -51.86 15.29
N GLY A 49 -29.45 -52.60 14.20
CA GLY A 49 -30.49 -53.64 14.16
C GLY A 49 -30.06 -55.07 14.54
N GLY A 50 -28.80 -55.32 14.94
CA GLY A 50 -28.24 -56.67 15.01
C GLY A 50 -27.96 -57.26 16.40
N CYS A 51 -28.04 -56.48 17.48
CA CYS A 51 -27.57 -56.97 18.79
C CYS A 51 -28.46 -58.06 19.43
N ALA A 52 -29.70 -58.24 18.97
CA ALA A 52 -30.58 -59.32 19.47
C ALA A 52 -30.41 -60.66 18.73
N ASP A 53 -29.91 -60.64 17.48
CA ASP A 53 -29.73 -61.84 16.66
C ASP A 53 -28.33 -62.46 16.76
N GLU A 54 -27.29 -61.67 17.10
CA GLU A 54 -25.91 -62.18 17.24
C GLU A 54 -25.77 -63.17 18.40
N GLN A 55 -26.51 -62.99 19.50
CA GLN A 55 -26.46 -63.90 20.65
C GLN A 55 -27.15 -65.26 20.36
N ALA A 56 -28.17 -65.28 19.52
CA ALA A 56 -28.86 -66.51 19.10
C ALA A 56 -28.07 -67.28 18.03
N GLN A 57 -27.39 -66.60 17.11
CA GLN A 57 -26.51 -67.22 16.11
C GLN A 57 -25.20 -67.76 16.70
N LEU A 58 -24.62 -67.12 17.72
CA LEU A 58 -23.42 -67.63 18.40
C LEU A 58 -23.67 -68.98 19.09
N ALA A 59 -24.90 -69.25 19.56
CA ALA A 59 -25.28 -70.50 20.23
C ALA A 59 -25.47 -71.69 19.27
N ALA A 60 -25.71 -71.42 17.97
CA ALA A 60 -25.92 -72.43 16.93
C ALA A 60 -24.70 -72.69 16.03
N MET A 61 -23.62 -71.91 16.17
CA MET A 61 -22.39 -72.07 15.39
C MET A 61 -21.59 -73.32 15.81
N THR A 62 -21.07 -74.04 14.82
CA THR A 62 -20.06 -75.08 15.04
C THR A 62 -18.75 -74.47 15.58
N PRO A 63 -17.89 -75.26 16.25
CA PRO A 63 -16.63 -74.76 16.82
C PRO A 63 -15.74 -74.02 15.81
N GLU A 64 -15.73 -74.46 14.55
CA GLU A 64 -14.96 -73.83 13.47
C GLU A 64 -15.49 -72.44 13.10
N GLN A 65 -16.82 -72.23 13.09
CA GLN A 65 -17.41 -70.93 12.79
C GLN A 65 -17.22 -69.91 13.92
N ARG A 66 -17.14 -70.37 15.18
CA ARG A 66 -16.78 -69.50 16.32
C ARG A 66 -15.34 -69.01 16.22
N ALA A 67 -14.41 -69.89 15.84
CA ALA A 67 -13.01 -69.52 15.64
C ALA A 67 -12.84 -68.49 14.51
N GLU A 68 -13.55 -68.64 13.38
CA GLU A 68 -13.54 -67.63 12.31
C GLU A 68 -14.17 -66.29 12.73
N TYR A 69 -15.21 -66.30 13.55
CA TYR A 69 -15.87 -65.09 14.04
C TYR A 69 -14.98 -64.32 15.03
N GLU A 70 -14.29 -65.00 15.95
CA GLU A 70 -13.33 -64.37 16.87
C GLU A 70 -12.15 -63.74 16.11
N LEU A 71 -11.63 -64.43 15.10
CA LEU A 71 -10.51 -63.95 14.28
C LEU A 71 -10.92 -62.71 13.46
N LYS A 72 -12.15 -62.67 12.93
CA LYS A 72 -12.74 -61.47 12.31
C LYS A 72 -12.94 -60.32 13.29
N GLN A 73 -13.32 -60.61 14.54
CA GLN A 73 -13.47 -59.58 15.57
C GLN A 73 -12.13 -58.98 15.97
N GLU A 74 -11.08 -59.78 16.10
CA GLU A 74 -9.72 -59.30 16.39
C GLU A 74 -9.17 -58.46 15.23
N GLN A 75 -9.37 -58.88 13.99
CA GLN A 75 -9.00 -58.08 12.81
C GLN A 75 -9.73 -56.74 12.78
N LYS A 76 -11.05 -56.72 13.03
CA LYS A 76 -11.81 -55.47 13.14
C LYS A 76 -11.31 -54.57 14.26
N LYS A 77 -10.96 -55.13 15.43
CA LYS A 77 -10.39 -54.35 16.56
C LYS A 77 -9.02 -53.78 16.23
N GLN A 78 -8.18 -54.50 15.47
CA GLN A 78 -6.90 -53.99 15.01
C GLN A 78 -7.05 -52.89 13.95
N GLU A 79 -7.95 -53.06 12.97
CA GLU A 79 -8.28 -52.02 12.00
C GLU A 79 -8.83 -50.75 12.67
N GLU A 80 -9.70 -50.90 13.67
CA GLU A 80 -10.29 -49.76 14.37
C GLU A 80 -9.26 -49.00 15.23
N LYS A 81 -8.28 -49.70 15.81
CA LYS A 81 -7.14 -49.08 16.49
C LYS A 81 -6.26 -48.33 15.51
N ALA A 82 -5.90 -48.94 14.38
CA ALA A 82 -5.10 -48.30 13.34
C ALA A 82 -5.81 -47.07 12.76
N ALA A 83 -7.12 -47.13 12.53
CA ALA A 83 -7.91 -46.00 12.05
C ALA A 83 -8.01 -44.86 13.08
N LYS A 84 -8.08 -45.16 14.38
CA LYS A 84 -8.07 -44.14 15.44
C LYS A 84 -6.72 -43.45 15.59
N GLU A 85 -5.61 -44.18 15.47
CA GLU A 85 -4.27 -43.59 15.48
C GLU A 85 -4.02 -42.73 14.25
N ALA A 86 -4.42 -43.21 13.06
CA ALA A 86 -4.34 -42.42 11.83
C ALA A 86 -5.17 -41.13 11.91
N LYS A 87 -6.39 -41.17 12.48
CA LYS A 87 -7.21 -39.97 12.70
C LYS A 87 -6.55 -38.98 13.66
N LYS A 88 -5.97 -39.44 14.76
CA LYS A 88 -5.24 -38.55 15.69
C LYS A 88 -4.04 -37.88 15.03
N ALA A 89 -3.26 -38.63 14.25
CA ALA A 89 -2.13 -38.09 13.52
C ALA A 89 -2.56 -37.03 12.49
N GLN A 90 -3.68 -37.28 11.79
CA GLN A 90 -4.27 -36.31 10.86
C GLN A 90 -4.75 -35.04 11.58
N GLU A 91 -5.44 -35.17 12.71
CA GLU A 91 -5.98 -34.04 13.48
C GLU A 91 -4.87 -33.15 14.05
N GLU A 92 -3.76 -33.75 14.49
CA GLU A 92 -2.59 -33.02 14.99
C GLU A 92 -1.83 -32.31 13.85
N ALA A 93 -1.74 -32.92 12.67
CA ALA A 93 -1.19 -32.30 11.47
C ALA A 93 -2.06 -31.13 11.00
N ASP A 94 -3.38 -31.30 10.96
CA ASP A 94 -4.33 -30.25 10.56
C ASP A 94 -4.29 -29.06 11.54
N LYS A 95 -4.12 -29.33 12.84
CA LYS A 95 -4.01 -28.29 13.87
C LYS A 95 -2.72 -27.47 13.73
N LYS A 96 -1.56 -28.13 13.50
CA LYS A 96 -0.29 -27.44 13.22
C LYS A 96 -0.37 -26.59 11.95
N ASN A 97 -0.98 -27.13 10.90
CA ASN A 97 -1.13 -26.42 9.63
C ASN A 97 -2.06 -25.20 9.77
N ALA A 98 -3.11 -25.30 10.60
CA ALA A 98 -3.98 -24.16 10.91
C ALA A 98 -3.24 -23.04 11.68
N GLU A 99 -2.42 -23.41 12.68
CA GLU A 99 -1.62 -22.46 13.45
C GLU A 99 -0.56 -21.75 12.58
N GLU A 100 0.11 -22.47 11.68
CA GLU A 100 1.07 -21.89 10.72
C GLU A 100 0.40 -20.91 9.75
N VAL A 101 -0.78 -21.24 9.23
CA VAL A 101 -1.54 -20.35 8.34
C VAL A 101 -2.00 -19.09 9.08
N GLU A 102 -2.38 -19.19 10.35
CA GLU A 102 -2.80 -18.03 11.15
C GLU A 102 -1.62 -17.11 11.48
N GLN A 103 -0.46 -17.67 11.83
CA GLN A 103 0.77 -16.90 12.02
C GLN A 103 1.23 -16.22 10.74
N ALA A 104 1.18 -16.92 9.59
CA ALA A 104 1.52 -16.32 8.29
C ALA A 104 0.62 -15.14 7.94
N LYS A 105 -0.69 -15.24 8.21
CA LYS A 105 -1.64 -14.13 8.00
C LYS A 105 -1.35 -12.94 8.90
N GLN A 106 -1.00 -13.18 10.16
CA GLN A 106 -0.65 -12.10 11.10
C GLN A 106 0.64 -11.39 10.68
N ALA A 107 1.67 -12.15 10.27
CA ALA A 107 2.92 -11.61 9.76
C ALA A 107 2.73 -10.80 8.47
N GLU A 108 1.90 -11.29 7.54
CA GLU A 108 1.55 -10.56 6.31
C GLU A 108 0.80 -9.26 6.63
N ALA A 109 -0.16 -9.29 7.54
CA ALA A 109 -0.90 -8.10 7.95
C ALA A 109 0.00 -7.04 8.62
N GLN A 110 0.96 -7.46 9.45
CA GLN A 110 1.95 -6.57 10.06
C GLN A 110 2.88 -5.96 9.01
N SER A 111 3.40 -6.77 8.08
CA SER A 111 4.25 -6.29 6.99
C SER A 111 3.54 -5.26 6.11
N ILE A 112 2.26 -5.48 5.78
CA ILE A 112 1.45 -4.51 5.04
C ILE A 112 1.24 -3.22 5.84
N ALA A 113 0.97 -3.32 7.15
CA ALA A 113 0.77 -2.16 8.00
C ALA A 113 2.05 -1.31 8.14
N GLU A 114 3.20 -1.96 8.34
CA GLU A 114 4.50 -1.30 8.40
C GLU A 114 4.86 -0.66 7.05
N GLY A 115 4.64 -1.36 5.94
CA GLY A 115 4.85 -0.82 4.59
C GLY A 115 4.03 0.44 4.33
N LYS A 116 2.73 0.43 4.68
CA LYS A 116 1.86 1.61 4.55
C LYS A 116 2.30 2.78 5.42
N LYS A 117 2.76 2.49 6.65
CA LYS A 117 3.26 3.53 7.55
C LYS A 117 4.55 4.17 7.00
N ALA A 118 5.49 3.35 6.52
CA ALA A 118 6.73 3.83 5.92
C ALA A 118 6.47 4.64 4.63
N GLU A 119 5.50 4.23 3.81
CA GLU A 119 5.11 4.98 2.62
C GLU A 119 4.50 6.34 2.97
N ALA A 120 3.60 6.37 3.96
CA ALA A 120 3.01 7.63 4.44
C ALA A 120 4.06 8.59 5.02
N GLU A 121 5.04 8.08 5.78
CA GLU A 121 6.15 8.87 6.31
C GLU A 121 7.03 9.45 5.18
N ARG A 122 7.35 8.64 4.16
CA ARG A 122 8.11 9.12 3.00
C ARG A 122 7.36 10.20 2.22
N LEU A 123 6.05 10.04 2.02
CA LEU A 123 5.23 11.04 1.32
C LEU A 123 5.19 12.36 2.11
N ALA A 124 5.03 12.30 3.44
CA ALA A 124 5.06 13.49 4.29
C ALA A 124 6.43 14.19 4.26
N GLU A 125 7.53 13.42 4.24
CA GLU A 125 8.87 13.98 4.11
C GLU A 125 9.07 14.67 2.75
N ILE A 126 8.63 14.05 1.65
CA ILE A 126 8.69 14.65 0.31
C ILE A 126 7.87 15.94 0.27
N GLU A 127 6.66 15.96 0.83
CA GLU A 127 5.84 17.16 0.88
C GLU A 127 6.52 18.29 1.68
N ALA A 128 7.13 17.96 2.82
CA ALA A 128 7.86 18.93 3.63
C ALA A 128 9.10 19.48 2.92
N GLN A 129 9.85 18.62 2.21
CA GLN A 129 10.98 19.05 1.40
C GLN A 129 10.53 19.94 0.23
N ASN A 130 9.47 19.57 -0.48
CA ASN A 130 8.93 20.36 -1.58
C ASN A 130 8.49 21.75 -1.12
N LYS A 131 7.83 21.88 0.04
CA LYS A 131 7.47 23.18 0.63
C LYS A 131 8.71 24.03 0.92
N LYS A 132 9.79 23.43 1.44
CA LYS A 132 11.07 24.14 1.66
C LYS A 132 11.69 24.62 0.35
N ILE A 133 11.70 23.77 -0.68
CA ILE A 133 12.23 24.13 -2.00
C ILE A 133 11.40 25.26 -2.62
N GLU A 134 10.07 25.19 -2.57
CA GLU A 134 9.21 26.24 -3.10
C GLU A 134 9.40 27.57 -2.38
N ALA A 135 9.52 27.54 -1.05
CA ALA A 135 9.81 28.74 -0.26
C ALA A 135 11.18 29.34 -0.61
N GLN A 136 12.21 28.50 -0.80
CA GLN A 136 13.53 28.93 -1.24
C GLN A 136 13.50 29.54 -2.64
N ARG A 137 12.77 28.93 -3.59
CA ARG A 137 12.61 29.48 -4.95
C ARG A 137 11.91 30.83 -4.92
N LYS A 138 10.80 30.96 -4.18
CA LYS A 138 10.09 32.25 -4.01
C LYS A 138 10.99 33.30 -3.36
N GLN A 139 11.81 32.90 -2.39
CA GLN A 139 12.77 33.83 -1.78
C GLN A 139 13.84 34.25 -2.79
N GLN A 140 14.40 33.31 -3.55
CA GLN A 140 15.39 33.59 -4.58
C GLN A 140 14.81 34.50 -5.69
N GLU A 141 13.57 34.28 -6.11
CA GLU A 141 12.86 35.15 -7.06
C GLU A 141 12.72 36.58 -6.51
N ARG A 142 12.34 36.74 -5.23
CA ARG A 142 12.33 38.05 -4.56
C ARG A 142 13.72 38.68 -4.46
N ASP A 143 14.74 37.89 -4.15
CA ASP A 143 16.12 38.37 -4.02
C ASP A 143 16.73 38.76 -5.36
N ASN A 144 16.23 38.18 -6.47
CA ASN A 144 16.63 38.44 -7.85
C ASN A 144 15.82 39.54 -8.54
N THR A 145 14.75 40.03 -7.92
CA THR A 145 13.91 41.09 -8.48
C THR A 145 14.27 42.42 -7.83
N ILE A 146 14.35 43.47 -8.64
CA ILE A 146 14.53 44.86 -8.18
C ILE A 146 13.16 45.43 -7.85
N SER A 147 13.00 45.99 -6.66
CA SER A 147 11.76 46.59 -6.16
C SER A 147 12.05 47.92 -5.49
N ILE A 148 11.08 48.84 -5.51
CA ILE A 148 11.14 50.09 -4.74
C ILE A 148 11.39 49.77 -3.25
N GLY A 149 12.32 50.50 -2.65
CA GLY A 149 12.82 50.33 -1.29
C GLY A 149 14.09 49.48 -1.19
N ASP A 150 14.50 48.79 -2.27
CA ASP A 150 15.73 48.02 -2.29
C ASP A 150 16.97 48.91 -2.14
N SER A 151 18.01 48.37 -1.51
CA SER A 151 19.27 49.09 -1.35
C SER A 151 20.03 49.19 -2.65
N ARG A 152 20.85 50.25 -2.76
CA ARG A 152 21.77 50.45 -3.88
C ARG A 152 22.63 49.23 -4.17
N ALA A 153 23.22 48.63 -3.13
CA ALA A 153 24.05 47.45 -3.24
C ALA A 153 23.29 46.23 -3.82
N LYS A 154 22.00 46.06 -3.49
CA LYS A 154 21.19 44.98 -4.06
C LYS A 154 20.98 45.19 -5.56
N VAL A 155 20.64 46.42 -5.97
CA VAL A 155 20.42 46.78 -7.38
C VAL A 155 21.71 46.62 -8.20
N GLU A 156 22.84 47.13 -7.71
CA GLU A 156 24.16 46.97 -8.36
C GLU A 156 24.55 45.49 -8.53
N ARG A 157 24.29 44.65 -7.53
CA ARG A 157 24.57 43.21 -7.60
C ARG A 157 23.73 42.51 -8.67
N LEU A 158 22.47 42.90 -8.83
CA LEU A 158 21.53 42.25 -9.75
C LEU A 158 21.75 42.67 -11.20
N LEU A 159 22.03 43.95 -11.43
CA LEU A 159 22.29 44.48 -12.77
C LEU A 159 23.74 44.25 -13.23
N GLY A 160 24.61 43.81 -12.30
CA GLY A 160 26.05 43.75 -12.48
C GLY A 160 26.67 45.13 -12.34
N ARG A 161 27.96 45.18 -11.96
CA ARG A 161 28.78 46.39 -12.14
C ARG A 161 29.16 46.48 -13.60
N PRO A 162 28.65 47.45 -14.35
CA PRO A 162 29.02 47.61 -15.73
C PRO A 162 30.12 48.66 -15.79
N ASN A 163 31.10 48.36 -16.61
CA ASN A 163 32.09 49.35 -17.00
C ASN A 163 31.45 50.48 -17.86
N ASP A 164 30.12 50.45 -18.07
CA ASP A 164 29.33 51.32 -18.94
C ASP A 164 28.14 52.04 -18.24
N ILE A 165 28.02 52.01 -16.90
CA ILE A 165 27.04 52.84 -16.17
C ILE A 165 27.58 54.26 -16.04
N THR A 166 26.73 55.23 -16.34
CA THR A 166 26.93 56.61 -15.86
C THR A 166 26.09 56.79 -14.60
N SER A 167 26.66 57.31 -13.52
CA SER A 167 25.93 57.68 -12.31
C SER A 167 26.05 59.19 -12.08
N MET A 168 25.01 59.79 -11.49
CA MET A 168 25.01 61.19 -11.09
C MET A 168 24.54 61.27 -9.64
N GLU A 169 25.36 61.88 -8.79
CA GLU A 169 25.07 62.07 -7.37
C GLU A 169 24.80 63.55 -7.11
N SER A 170 23.76 63.85 -6.34
CA SER A 170 23.45 65.22 -5.92
C SER A 170 24.54 65.78 -5.00
N ALA A 171 24.69 67.10 -4.95
CA ALA A 171 25.75 67.78 -4.19
C ALA A 171 25.71 67.54 -2.66
N LEU A 172 24.60 67.02 -2.12
CA LEU A 172 24.42 66.68 -0.70
C LEU A 172 24.50 65.18 -0.42
N GLY A 173 24.64 64.32 -1.46
CA GLY A 173 24.68 62.86 -1.32
C GLY A 173 23.36 62.21 -0.90
N GLU A 174 22.30 63.00 -0.71
CA GLU A 174 20.97 62.52 -0.28
C GLU A 174 20.21 61.83 -1.43
N GLU A 175 20.48 62.24 -2.68
CA GLU A 175 19.91 61.66 -3.90
C GLU A 175 21.01 61.18 -4.85
N ILE A 176 20.89 59.94 -5.32
CA ILE A 176 21.80 59.30 -6.29
C ILE A 176 20.98 58.73 -7.44
N HIS A 177 21.33 59.07 -8.68
CA HIS A 177 20.67 58.56 -9.88
C HIS A 177 21.63 57.64 -10.63
N TYR A 178 21.19 56.41 -10.89
CA TYR A 178 21.91 55.48 -11.77
C TYR A 178 21.24 55.38 -13.12
N TYR A 179 22.01 55.59 -14.18
CA TYR A 179 21.56 55.44 -15.56
C TYR A 179 22.08 54.11 -16.10
N TYR A 180 21.16 53.18 -16.34
CA TYR A 180 21.44 51.87 -16.91
C TYR A 180 21.01 51.84 -18.37
N TYR A 181 21.99 51.81 -19.27
CA TYR A 181 21.73 51.64 -20.70
C TYR A 181 21.58 50.15 -21.03
N LYS A 182 20.44 49.79 -21.63
CA LYS A 182 20.23 48.42 -22.10
C LYS A 182 21.24 48.10 -23.19
N ASN A 183 22.15 47.16 -22.93
CA ASN A 183 23.25 46.72 -23.80
C ASN A 183 24.51 47.62 -23.89
N GLY A 184 24.74 48.52 -22.93
CA GLY A 184 26.04 49.22 -22.77
C GLY A 184 26.43 50.22 -23.86
N ILE A 185 25.59 50.41 -24.89
CA ILE A 185 25.83 51.37 -25.99
C ILE A 185 24.55 52.17 -26.22
N ASN A 186 24.61 53.45 -25.88
CA ASN A 186 23.51 54.40 -26.02
C ASN A 186 23.27 54.72 -27.51
N ILE A 187 21.99 54.76 -27.96
CA ILE A 187 21.22 55.80 -28.72
C ILE A 187 19.88 55.19 -29.26
N LEU A 188 19.74 53.86 -29.39
CA LEU A 188 18.54 53.22 -29.97
C LEU A 188 17.92 52.10 -29.10
N GLY A 189 18.61 51.68 -28.04
CA GLY A 189 18.10 50.72 -27.07
C GLY A 189 17.73 51.47 -25.80
N GLY A 190 16.49 51.30 -25.35
CA GLY A 190 15.92 52.01 -24.20
C GLY A 190 16.78 52.03 -22.94
N MET A 191 16.52 52.99 -22.06
CA MET A 191 17.30 53.28 -20.86
C MET A 191 16.43 53.07 -19.62
N ASP A 192 16.99 52.43 -18.59
CA ASP A 192 16.37 52.35 -17.29
C ASP A 192 17.09 53.31 -16.33
N ILE A 193 16.35 54.22 -15.70
CA ILE A 193 16.88 55.15 -14.70
C ILE A 193 16.40 54.71 -13.32
N TYR A 194 17.34 54.48 -12.41
CA TYR A 194 17.08 54.06 -11.03
C TYR A 194 17.42 55.22 -10.09
N TYR A 195 16.42 55.74 -9.40
CA TYR A 195 16.54 56.87 -8.48
C TYR A 195 16.64 56.38 -7.04
N PHE A 196 17.66 56.81 -6.32
CA PHE A 196 17.89 56.48 -4.92
C PHE A 196 17.81 57.72 -4.04
N SER A 197 17.17 57.58 -2.89
CA SER A 197 17.17 58.54 -1.80
C SER A 197 17.51 57.81 -0.51
N ASP A 198 18.48 58.31 0.27
CA ASP A 198 18.97 57.67 1.50
C ASP A 198 19.30 56.16 1.33
N ASP A 199 20.04 55.81 0.28
CA ASP A 199 20.43 54.45 -0.12
C ASP A 199 19.27 53.51 -0.51
N LYS A 200 18.04 54.01 -0.69
CA LYS A 200 16.85 53.23 -1.09
C LYS A 200 16.34 53.62 -2.46
N LEU A 201 16.01 52.63 -3.28
CA LEU A 201 15.39 52.84 -4.59
C LEU A 201 13.99 53.44 -4.42
N VAL A 202 13.74 54.62 -4.97
CA VAL A 202 12.44 55.31 -4.85
C VAL A 202 11.64 55.33 -6.16
N LEU A 203 12.33 55.25 -7.30
CA LEU A 203 11.71 55.27 -8.62
C LEU A 203 12.55 54.48 -9.63
N VAL A 204 11.87 53.77 -10.54
CA VAL A 204 12.46 53.22 -11.76
C VAL A 204 11.71 53.82 -12.94
N GLN A 205 12.42 54.48 -13.85
CA GLN A 205 11.89 55.04 -15.07
C GLN A 205 12.43 54.27 -16.26
N HIS A 206 11.54 53.86 -17.16
CA HIS A 206 11.87 53.15 -18.40
C HIS A 206 11.67 54.11 -19.58
N GLU A 207 12.73 54.39 -20.33
CA GLU A 207 12.73 55.22 -21.55
C GLU A 207 12.96 54.39 -22.81
#